data_AF-A0A6I7W856-F1
#
_entry.id   AF-A0A6I7W856-F1
#
_cell.length_a   1.000
_cell.length_b   1.000
_cell.length_c   1.000
_cell.angle_alpha   90.00
_cell.angle_beta   90.00
_cell.angle_gamma   90.00
#
_symmetry.space_group_name_H-M   'P 1'
#
loop_
_entity.id
_entity.type
_entity.pdbx_description
1 polymer ?
#
loop_
_entity_poly.entity_id
_entity_poly.type
_entity_poly.pdbx_seq_one_letter_code
_entity_poly.pdbx_strand_id
1 'polypeptide(L)'
;MLAFFRYFWIKIKTKDATIKVLTYKDEAELKADLDKFLVYYNLNRRHGSLKRKLKVRTPFEVLQCWYRINPEVFRKSPDMFRAELLKNHGTTS
;
A
#
# COMPACT_ATOMS: atom_id res chain seq x y z
N MET A 1 -12.59 -5.38 -3.95
CA MET A 1 -11.42 -4.48 -3.83
C MET A 1 -11.75 -3.07 -3.33
N LEU A 2 -13.01 -2.59 -3.44
CA LEU A 2 -13.43 -1.24 -3.00
C LEU A 2 -13.61 -1.05 -1.47
N ALA A 3 -13.82 -2.13 -0.71
CA ALA A 3 -14.09 -2.02 0.74
C ALA A 3 -12.85 -1.68 1.59
N PHE A 4 -11.64 -2.04 1.12
CA PHE A 4 -10.40 -1.78 1.86
C PHE A 4 -10.02 -0.29 1.86
N PHE A 5 -10.26 0.41 0.75
CA PHE A 5 -9.99 1.83 0.63
C PHE A 5 -10.96 2.68 1.46
N ARG A 6 -12.24 2.29 1.51
CA ARG A 6 -13.28 3.07 2.22
C ARG A 6 -13.05 3.09 3.74
N TYR A 7 -12.62 1.97 4.33
CA TYR A 7 -12.32 1.90 5.77
C TYR A 7 -11.02 2.62 6.16
N PHE A 8 -10.07 2.74 5.24
CA PHE A 8 -8.79 3.40 5.49
C PHE A 8 -8.85 4.92 5.28
N TRP A 9 -9.60 5.38 4.26
CA TRP A 9 -9.80 6.81 3.98
C TRP A 9 -10.52 7.55 5.13
N ILE A 10 -11.49 6.88 5.77
CA ILE A 10 -12.24 7.45 6.91
C ILE A 10 -11.34 7.67 8.13
N LYS A 11 -10.22 6.96 8.26
CA LYS A 11 -9.26 7.14 9.38
C LYS A 11 -8.23 8.25 9.17
N ILE A 12 -8.19 8.88 7.99
CA ILE A 12 -7.27 9.99 7.69
C ILE A 12 -7.88 11.34 8.10
N LYS A 13 -9.19 11.41 8.37
CA LYS A 13 -9.79 12.58 9.01
C LYS A 13 -9.85 12.38 10.52
N THR A 14 -9.45 13.42 11.27
CA THR A 14 -9.54 13.60 12.73
C THR A 14 -8.42 13.00 13.58
N LYS A 15 -7.28 13.68 13.60
CA LYS A 15 -6.79 14.43 14.78
C LYS A 15 -5.88 15.54 14.25
N ASP A 16 -6.25 16.79 14.51
CA ASP A 16 -5.46 17.96 14.16
C ASP A 16 -4.01 17.77 14.63
N ALA A 17 -3.06 18.11 13.75
CA ALA A 17 -1.60 17.99 13.91
C ALA A 17 -0.93 16.63 13.64
N THR A 18 -0.95 16.11 12.40
CA THR A 18 0.22 15.38 11.83
C THR A 18 0.24 15.22 10.31
N ILE A 19 -0.42 16.09 9.53
CA ILE A 19 -0.04 16.18 8.11
C ILE A 19 1.19 17.10 8.11
N LYS A 20 2.39 16.51 8.06
CA LYS A 20 3.55 17.28 7.59
C LYS A 20 3.15 17.77 6.20
N VAL A 21 2.86 19.06 6.07
CA VAL A 21 2.56 19.68 4.78
C VAL A 21 3.87 19.62 4.02
N LEU A 22 4.06 18.55 3.24
CA LEU A 22 5.16 18.43 2.31
C LEU A 22 4.81 19.33 1.13
N THR A 23 5.63 20.35 0.91
CA THR A 23 5.56 21.20 -0.27
C THR A 23 6.43 20.57 -1.34
N TYR A 24 5.83 20.30 -2.51
CA TYR A 24 6.52 19.76 -3.67
C TYR A 24 6.76 20.88 -4.68
N LYS A 25 7.90 20.84 -5.36
CA LYS A 25 8.28 21.79 -6.41
C LYS A 25 7.44 21.59 -7.67
N ASP A 26 7.14 20.35 -8.02
CA ASP A 26 6.40 19.98 -9.22
C ASP A 26 5.63 18.64 -9.06
N GLU A 27 4.82 18.31 -10.06
CA GLU A 27 4.04 17.07 -10.09
C GLU A 27 4.95 15.82 -10.10
N ALA A 28 6.13 15.90 -10.71
CA ALA A 28 7.04 14.77 -10.79
C ALA A 28 7.61 14.40 -9.42
N GLU A 29 7.97 15.40 -8.61
CA GLU A 29 8.44 15.20 -7.23
C GLU A 29 7.34 14.58 -6.34
N LEU A 30 6.11 15.11 -6.42
CA LEU A 30 4.95 14.55 -5.72
C LEU A 30 4.72 13.09 -6.10
N LYS A 31 4.78 12.79 -7.41
CA LYS A 31 4.56 11.43 -7.92
C LYS A 31 5.63 10.48 -7.41
N ALA A 32 6.90 10.88 -7.46
CA ALA A 32 8.01 10.07 -6.97
C ALA A 32 7.92 9.78 -5.46
N ASP A 33 7.51 10.76 -4.66
CA ASP A 33 7.35 10.58 -3.22
C ASP A 33 6.13 9.72 -2.87
N LEU A 34 5.00 9.95 -3.56
CA LEU A 34 3.80 9.11 -3.43
C LEU A 34 4.11 7.66 -3.79
N ASP A 35 4.85 7.44 -4.88
CA ASP A 35 5.31 6.15 -5.33
C ASP A 35 6.13 5.45 -4.21
N LYS A 36 7.15 6.11 -3.67
CA LYS A 36 7.94 5.59 -2.54
C LYS A 36 7.07 5.25 -1.33
N PHE A 37 6.13 6.12 -0.99
CA PHE A 37 5.18 5.90 0.10
C PHE A 37 4.34 4.65 -0.15
N LEU A 38 3.78 4.47 -1.35
CA LEU A 38 2.93 3.33 -1.68
C LEU A 38 3.68 2.00 -1.61
N VAL A 39 4.93 1.94 -2.07
CA VAL A 39 5.76 0.73 -1.94
C VAL A 39 6.04 0.42 -0.48
N TYR A 40 6.48 1.43 0.29
CA TYR A 40 6.73 1.25 1.72
C TYR A 40 5.45 0.79 2.46
N TYR A 41 4.33 1.44 2.18
CA TYR A 41 3.07 1.16 2.83
C TYR A 41 2.60 -0.27 2.54
N ASN A 42 2.61 -0.71 1.28
CA ASN A 42 2.10 -2.03 0.93
C ASN A 42 3.01 -3.17 1.39
N LEU A 43 4.32 -3.00 1.31
CA LEU A 43 5.28 -4.08 1.57
C LEU A 43 5.80 -4.11 3.01
N ASN A 44 5.94 -2.96 3.65
CA ASN A 44 6.69 -2.84 4.91
C ASN A 44 5.83 -2.35 6.09
N ARG A 45 4.76 -1.58 5.85
CA ARG A 45 3.93 -1.04 6.95
C ARG A 45 3.19 -2.18 7.65
N ARG A 46 3.50 -2.34 8.94
CA ARG A 46 2.86 -3.35 9.79
C ARG A 46 1.58 -2.86 10.45
N HIS A 47 0.46 -3.53 10.25
CA HIS A 47 -0.81 -3.15 10.88
C HIS A 47 -1.15 -4.09 12.04
N GLY A 48 -1.13 -3.56 13.27
CA GLY A 48 -1.47 -4.32 14.46
C GLY A 48 -2.92 -4.84 14.50
N SER A 49 -3.85 -4.19 13.78
CA SER A 49 -5.22 -4.67 13.62
C SER A 49 -5.31 -5.90 12.71
N LEU A 50 -4.53 -5.93 11.63
CA LEU A 50 -4.46 -7.08 10.72
C LEU A 50 -3.86 -8.30 11.43
N LYS A 51 -2.80 -8.10 12.22
CA LYS A 51 -2.16 -9.19 12.97
C LYS A 51 -3.13 -9.87 13.93
N ARG A 52 -3.99 -9.09 14.60
CA ARG A 52 -4.97 -9.62 15.56
C ARG A 52 -6.11 -10.38 14.90
N LYS A 53 -6.60 -9.93 13.74
CA LYS A 53 -7.77 -10.51 13.09
C LYS A 53 -7.44 -11.60 12.07
N LEU A 54 -6.39 -11.40 11.28
CA LEU A 54 -6.07 -12.22 10.11
C LEU A 54 -4.70 -12.90 10.22
N LYS A 55 -3.96 -12.68 11.34
CA LYS A 55 -2.59 -13.17 11.57
C LYS A 55 -1.54 -12.72 10.54
N VAL A 56 -1.89 -11.77 9.67
CA VAL A 56 -0.99 -11.12 8.70
C VAL A 56 -0.55 -9.74 9.19
N ARG A 57 0.64 -9.33 8.81
CA ARG A 57 1.32 -8.14 9.31
C ARG A 57 1.25 -6.99 8.32
N THR A 58 1.29 -7.25 7.01
CA THR A 58 1.36 -6.21 5.97
C THR A 58 0.15 -6.28 5.02
N PRO A 59 -0.17 -5.18 4.31
CA PRO A 59 -1.18 -5.21 3.25
C PRO A 59 -0.86 -6.26 2.17
N PHE A 60 0.42 -6.41 1.81
CA PHE A 60 0.84 -7.42 0.84
C PHE A 60 0.55 -8.85 1.29
N GLU A 61 0.79 -9.19 2.55
CA GLU A 61 0.44 -10.51 3.09
C GLU A 61 -1.07 -10.79 3.08
N VAL A 62 -1.91 -9.75 3.24
CA VAL A 62 -3.37 -9.86 3.04
C VAL A 62 -3.68 -10.24 1.59
N LEU A 63 -3.05 -9.56 0.63
CA LEU A 63 -3.23 -9.82 -0.80
C LEU A 63 -2.86 -11.27 -1.13
N GLN A 64 -1.74 -11.77 -0.60
CA GLN A 64 -1.32 -13.17 -0.75
C GLN A 64 -2.36 -14.14 -0.17
N CYS A 65 -2.88 -13.84 1.03
CA CYS A 65 -3.92 -14.67 1.65
C CYS A 65 -5.21 -14.70 0.81
N TRP A 66 -5.63 -13.57 0.26
CA TRP A 66 -6.82 -13.48 -0.58
C TRP A 66 -6.65 -14.19 -1.92
N TYR A 67 -5.48 -14.04 -2.54
CA TYR A 67 -5.16 -14.75 -3.78
C TYR A 67 -5.25 -16.28 -3.60
N ARG A 68 -4.81 -16.81 -2.45
CA ARG A 68 -4.94 -18.24 -2.14
C ARG A 68 -6.39 -18.71 -2.01
N ILE A 69 -7.29 -17.83 -1.55
CA ILE A 69 -8.71 -18.17 -1.35
C ILE A 69 -9.49 -18.11 -2.66
N ASN A 70 -9.22 -17.10 -3.49
CA ASN A 70 -9.92 -16.89 -4.74
C ASN A 70 -8.98 -16.24 -5.77
N PRO A 71 -8.16 -17.02 -6.48
CA PRO A 71 -7.18 -16.47 -7.44
C PRO A 71 -7.86 -15.87 -8.67
N GLU A 72 -9.02 -16.39 -9.06
CA GLU A 72 -9.78 -16.02 -10.28
C GLU A 72 -10.15 -14.52 -10.32
N VAL A 73 -10.33 -13.87 -9.17
CA VAL A 73 -10.69 -12.43 -9.13
C VAL A 73 -9.50 -11.51 -9.40
N PHE A 74 -8.29 -12.06 -9.51
CA PHE A 74 -7.06 -11.30 -9.71
C PHE A 74 -6.57 -11.43 -11.15
N ARG A 75 -6.26 -10.29 -11.78
CA ARG A 75 -5.69 -10.25 -13.13
C ARG A 75 -4.23 -10.70 -13.19
N LYS A 76 -3.53 -10.70 -12.05
CA LYS A 76 -2.12 -11.10 -11.92
C LYS A 76 -1.83 -11.58 -10.50
N SER A 77 -0.77 -12.37 -10.36
CA SER A 77 -0.37 -12.89 -9.05
C SER A 77 0.19 -11.78 -8.15
N PRO A 78 0.10 -11.95 -6.82
CA PRO A 78 0.79 -11.09 -5.84
C PRO A 78 2.28 -10.90 -6.14
N ASP A 79 2.96 -11.95 -6.59
CA ASP A 79 4.40 -11.90 -6.83
C ASP A 79 4.74 -11.09 -8.09
N MET A 80 3.94 -11.22 -9.16
CA MET A 80 4.03 -10.33 -10.32
C MET A 80 3.81 -8.87 -9.93
N PHE A 81 2.77 -8.60 -9.13
CA PHE A 81 2.50 -7.26 -8.62
C PHE A 81 3.68 -6.70 -7.82
N ARG A 82 4.29 -7.52 -6.96
CA ARG A 82 5.47 -7.12 -6.19
C ARG A 82 6.67 -6.83 -7.09
N ALA A 83 6.92 -7.67 -8.10
CA ALA A 83 8.02 -7.47 -9.04
C ALA A 83 7.87 -6.15 -9.82
N GLU A 84 6.66 -5.85 -10.31
CA GLU A 84 6.36 -4.58 -10.98
C GLU A 84 6.52 -3.38 -10.03
N LEU A 85 6.00 -3.49 -8.80
CA LEU A 85 6.18 -2.47 -7.76
C LEU A 85 7.65 -2.23 -7.38
N LEU A 86 8.55 -3.20 -7.55
CA LEU A 86 9.96 -2.99 -7.24
C LEU A 86 10.73 -2.47 -8.46
N LYS A 87 10.37 -2.94 -9.66
CA LYS A 87 10.96 -2.49 -10.93
C LYS A 87 10.77 -0.99 -11.15
N ASN A 88 9.59 -0.47 -10.85
CA ASN A 88 9.28 0.95 -11.06
C ASN A 88 9.96 1.90 -10.06
N HIS A 89 10.53 1.38 -8.96
CA HIS A 89 11.17 2.18 -7.91
C HIS A 89 12.69 1.93 -7.82
N GLY A 90 13.19 0.86 -8.45
CA GLY A 90 14.62 0.54 -8.54
C GLY A 90 15.37 1.17 -9.72
N THR A 91 14.69 1.90 -10.62
CA THR A 91 15.29 2.56 -11.80
C THR A 91 15.37 4.08 -11.68
N THR A 92 15.68 4.58 -10.48
CA THR A 92 16.23 5.94 -10.32
C THR A 92 17.57 5.83 -9.61
N SER A 93 18.60 5.49 -10.38
CA SER A 93 20.01 5.73 -10.06
C SER A 93 20.65 6.38 -11.27
#